data_AF-A0A2P6UZM0-F1
#
_entry.id   AF-A0A2P6UZM0-F1
#
_cell.length_a   1.000
_cell.length_b   1.000
_cell.length_c   1.000
_cell.angle_alpha   90.00
_cell.angle_beta   90.00
_cell.angle_gamma   90.00
#
_symmetry.space_group_name_H-M   'P 1'
#
loop_
_entity.id
_entity.type
_entity.pdbx_description
1 polymer ?
#
loop_
_entity_poly.entity_id
_entity_poly.type
_entity_poly.pdbx_seq_one_letter_code
_entity_poly.pdbx_strand_id
1 'polypeptide(L)'
;MAFVSAASRSHWDIAKQKLQCNGSIDASYPSMGSCLSYSRVCFDQSTVISFDPAYNPNNISSLRLPRVDVSKLIYNYAVDYTKPFVAIEFNYEPLPYRPGGLNEATSDLRAPSFDSCIVPVIFFAMWPHNYAEAAAISLSRFDKMWRDGALPNTTLFVQATPGGVRLMPFMQPLLRPLTNLSVMTLAELSARSAVKGKHGHPGRCFQQAYICVYDRPDFGLMYDMLQHTVQWYQERQALPASDVGFDGGNDTLKVLIESRGGTYRSLINAPKLVTACNDFQGFKFSETGPWKRVQCRTTTFGVNTLQALANADAANVLVAVHGAGATNAYAMHEGSALIEIRPLEFGSRHRGWANS
;
A
#
# COMPACT_ATOMS: atom_id res chain seq x y z
N MET A 1 31.60 13.53 33.96
CA MET A 1 30.81 12.87 32.90
C MET A 1 30.19 13.97 32.06
N ALA A 2 30.73 14.20 30.87
CA ALA A 2 30.29 15.28 29.98
C ALA A 2 29.05 14.85 29.20
N PHE A 3 27.99 15.64 29.30
CA PHE A 3 26.78 15.50 28.47
C PHE A 3 27.14 15.90 27.03
N VAL A 4 27.10 14.94 26.12
CA VAL A 4 27.18 15.20 24.68
C VAL A 4 25.81 15.70 24.22
N SER A 5 25.78 16.97 23.83
CA SER A 5 24.66 17.64 23.17
C SER A 5 24.28 16.89 21.89
N ALA A 6 23.05 16.38 21.83
CA ALA A 6 22.47 15.82 20.62
C ALA A 6 22.10 16.97 19.68
N ALA A 7 22.97 17.23 18.69
CA ALA A 7 22.65 18.09 17.58
C ALA A 7 21.44 17.53 16.82
N SER A 8 20.40 18.36 16.67
CA SER A 8 19.22 18.07 15.85
C SER A 8 19.63 17.96 14.38
N ARG A 9 19.90 16.74 13.94
CA ARG A 9 19.97 16.44 12.51
C ARG A 9 18.55 16.15 12.01
N SER A 10 17.94 17.12 11.34
CA SER A 10 16.78 16.86 10.47
C SER A 10 17.23 15.98 9.30
N HIS A 11 17.24 14.66 9.52
CA HIS A 11 17.70 13.67 8.56
C HIS A 11 16.61 13.34 7.52
N TRP A 12 16.51 14.18 6.48
CA TRP A 12 15.97 13.76 5.18
C TRP A 12 17.00 13.86 4.05
N ASP A 13 18.29 13.79 4.40
CA ASP A 13 19.33 13.43 3.44
C ASP A 13 19.24 11.91 3.19
N ILE A 14 18.23 11.50 2.41
CA ILE A 14 18.37 10.37 1.50
C ILE A 14 19.42 10.84 0.50
N ALA A 15 20.68 10.80 0.93
CA ALA A 15 21.83 11.16 0.13
C ALA A 15 21.70 10.36 -1.17
N LYS A 16 21.59 11.09 -2.28
CA LYS A 16 21.49 10.67 -3.68
C LYS A 16 22.24 9.36 -3.95
N GLN A 17 21.67 8.23 -3.57
CA GLN A 17 22.21 6.94 -3.91
C GLN A 17 22.02 6.87 -5.42
N LYS A 18 23.12 7.00 -6.17
CA LYS A 18 23.06 7.01 -7.63
C LYS A 18 22.29 5.77 -8.05
N LEU A 19 21.17 5.99 -8.72
CA LEU A 19 20.33 4.92 -9.22
C LEU A 19 21.19 4.04 -10.14
N GLN A 20 21.38 2.78 -9.75
CA GLN A 20 22.14 1.82 -10.55
C GLN A 20 21.17 1.12 -11.51
N CYS A 21 21.38 1.33 -12.80
CA CYS A 21 20.47 0.87 -13.87
C CYS A 21 20.66 -0.60 -14.27
N ASN A 22 21.17 -1.44 -13.36
CA ASN A 22 21.64 -2.79 -13.69
C ASN A 22 20.71 -3.90 -13.17
N GLY A 23 19.50 -3.55 -12.73
CA GLY A 23 18.52 -4.51 -12.22
C GLY A 23 17.43 -4.84 -13.24
N SER A 24 17.08 -6.12 -13.34
CA SER A 24 15.90 -6.60 -14.07
C SER A 24 14.90 -7.22 -13.10
N ILE A 25 13.61 -7.06 -13.38
CA ILE A 25 12.57 -7.79 -12.64
C ILE A 25 12.64 -9.28 -13.02
N ASP A 26 12.62 -10.15 -12.02
CA ASP A 26 12.48 -11.60 -12.24
C ASP A 26 11.04 -11.94 -12.64
N ALA A 27 10.79 -11.98 -13.93
CA ALA A 27 9.47 -12.31 -14.48
C ALA A 27 9.03 -13.76 -14.21
N SER A 28 9.93 -14.64 -13.76
CA SER A 28 9.59 -16.03 -13.41
C SER A 28 9.05 -16.18 -11.99
N TYR A 29 9.18 -15.13 -11.16
CA TYR A 29 8.72 -15.16 -9.78
C TYR A 29 7.21 -15.43 -9.70
N PRO A 30 6.71 -16.29 -8.79
CA PRO A 30 5.30 -16.73 -8.81
C PRO A 30 4.27 -15.59 -8.81
N SER A 31 4.50 -14.53 -8.03
CA SER A 31 3.61 -13.37 -7.99
C SER A 31 3.62 -12.52 -9.28
N MET A 32 4.63 -12.68 -10.15
CA MET A 32 4.67 -12.08 -11.48
C MET A 32 3.82 -12.84 -12.51
N GLY A 33 3.31 -14.04 -12.18
CA GLY A 33 2.42 -14.81 -13.06
C GLY A 33 1.12 -14.10 -13.44
N SER A 34 0.73 -13.06 -12.69
CA SER A 34 -0.40 -12.18 -12.97
C SER A 34 -0.03 -10.91 -13.76
N CYS A 35 1.18 -10.84 -14.29
CA CYS A 35 1.71 -9.68 -14.99
C CYS A 35 2.00 -9.98 -16.46
N LEU A 36 1.74 -9.00 -17.33
CA LEU A 36 2.22 -9.00 -18.71
C LEU A 36 3.39 -8.04 -18.86
N SER A 37 4.41 -8.51 -19.56
CA SER A 37 5.62 -7.75 -19.91
C SER A 37 5.42 -7.00 -21.23
N TYR A 38 5.87 -5.75 -21.28
CA TYR A 38 5.82 -4.89 -22.47
C TYR A 38 7.19 -4.29 -22.75
N SER A 39 7.71 -4.53 -23.96
CA SER A 39 8.94 -3.91 -24.45
C SER A 39 8.62 -2.63 -25.23
N ARG A 40 9.48 -1.61 -25.12
CA ARG A 40 9.40 -0.34 -25.85
C ARG A 40 7.98 0.25 -25.81
N VAL A 41 7.52 0.60 -24.62
CA VAL A 41 6.14 1.01 -24.36
C VAL A 41 6.08 2.44 -23.87
N CYS A 42 5.03 3.17 -24.26
CA CYS A 42 4.70 4.46 -23.68
C CYS A 42 3.29 4.46 -23.08
N PHE A 43 3.05 5.35 -22.11
CA PHE A 43 1.75 5.56 -21.49
C PHE A 43 1.28 7.00 -21.75
N ASP A 44 0.16 7.19 -22.46
CA ASP A 44 -0.42 8.52 -22.74
C ASP A 44 -1.91 8.50 -22.42
N GLN A 45 -2.35 9.37 -21.50
CA GLN A 45 -3.76 9.50 -21.11
C GLN A 45 -4.39 8.13 -20.77
N SER A 46 -3.74 7.38 -19.88
CA SER A 46 -4.12 6.01 -19.49
C SER A 46 -4.20 4.99 -20.63
N THR A 47 -3.59 5.27 -21.79
CA THR A 47 -3.48 4.34 -22.92
C THR A 47 -2.09 3.71 -22.97
N VAL A 48 -2.05 2.40 -23.18
CA VAL A 48 -0.81 1.66 -23.45
C VAL A 48 -0.50 1.76 -24.94
N ILE A 49 0.62 2.38 -25.26
CA ILE A 49 1.10 2.56 -26.63
C ILE A 49 2.35 1.72 -26.83
N SER A 50 2.24 0.65 -27.63
CA SER A 50 3.38 -0.22 -27.90
C SER A 50 4.14 0.22 -29.14
N PHE A 51 5.46 0.37 -29.00
CA PHE A 51 6.41 0.56 -30.10
C PHE A 51 7.28 -0.69 -30.32
N ASP A 52 6.87 -1.82 -29.75
CA ASP A 52 7.52 -3.11 -29.98
C ASP A 52 7.36 -3.50 -31.46
N PRO A 53 8.45 -3.69 -32.22
CA PRO A 53 8.38 -4.12 -33.61
C PRO A 53 7.61 -5.44 -33.81
N ALA A 54 7.51 -6.28 -32.78
CA ALA A 54 6.75 -7.53 -32.83
C ALA A 54 5.24 -7.32 -32.91
N TYR A 55 4.70 -6.18 -32.45
CA TYR A 55 3.26 -5.88 -32.44
C TYR A 55 2.90 -4.62 -33.25
N ASN A 56 3.87 -4.01 -33.94
CA ASN A 56 3.65 -2.80 -34.72
C ASN A 56 3.19 -3.15 -36.15
N PRO A 57 2.01 -2.70 -36.60
CA PRO A 57 1.52 -2.99 -37.95
C PRO A 57 2.39 -2.35 -39.04
N ASN A 58 3.17 -1.31 -38.73
CA ASN A 58 4.13 -0.72 -39.67
C ASN A 58 5.26 -1.71 -40.03
N ASN A 59 5.44 -2.79 -39.26
CA ASN A 59 6.45 -3.81 -39.47
C ASN A 59 5.87 -5.13 -40.00
N ILE A 60 4.68 -5.09 -40.63
CA ILE A 60 4.01 -6.24 -41.25
C ILE A 60 3.64 -7.36 -40.25
N SER A 61 3.76 -7.12 -38.94
CA SER A 61 3.37 -8.12 -37.94
C SER A 61 1.85 -8.30 -37.92
N SER A 62 1.41 -9.56 -37.91
CA SER A 62 0.02 -9.96 -37.66
C SER A 62 -0.25 -10.29 -36.19
N LEU A 63 0.76 -10.19 -35.31
CA LEU A 63 0.60 -10.50 -33.90
C LEU A 63 -0.23 -9.42 -33.20
N ARG A 64 -1.18 -9.86 -32.38
CA ARG A 64 -1.99 -8.96 -31.56
C ARG A 64 -1.18 -8.53 -30.33
N LEU A 65 -1.21 -7.23 -30.04
CA LEU A 65 -0.65 -6.70 -28.80
C LEU A 65 -1.32 -7.39 -27.59
N PRO A 66 -0.54 -8.00 -26.66
CA PRO A 66 -1.08 -8.58 -25.45
C PRO A 66 -1.85 -7.54 -24.63
N ARG A 67 -2.91 -7.97 -23.95
CA ARG A 67 -3.78 -7.11 -23.15
C ARG A 67 -4.07 -7.78 -21.82
N VAL A 68 -4.03 -7.00 -20.73
CA VAL A 68 -4.62 -7.43 -19.46
C VAL A 68 -6.11 -7.12 -19.44
N ASP A 69 -6.91 -8.03 -18.91
CA ASP A 69 -8.32 -7.82 -18.63
C ASP A 69 -8.48 -7.36 -17.18
N VAL A 70 -8.83 -6.08 -17.00
CA VAL A 70 -9.08 -5.46 -15.70
C VAL A 70 -10.56 -5.31 -15.39
N SER A 71 -11.45 -5.61 -16.34
CA SER A 71 -12.88 -5.33 -16.24
C SER A 71 -13.59 -6.11 -15.13
N LYS A 72 -13.00 -7.22 -14.71
CA LYS A 72 -13.48 -8.06 -13.61
C LYS A 72 -13.13 -7.51 -12.23
N LEU A 73 -12.19 -6.58 -12.16
CA LEU A 73 -11.84 -5.96 -10.89
C LEU A 73 -12.93 -4.99 -10.48
N ILE A 74 -13.19 -4.97 -9.18
CA ILE A 74 -14.17 -4.09 -8.55
C ILE A 74 -13.50 -3.16 -7.54
N TYR A 75 -14.08 -1.99 -7.36
CA TYR A 75 -13.64 -1.01 -6.37
C TYR A 75 -14.83 -0.24 -5.79
N ASN A 76 -14.64 0.29 -4.58
CA ASN A 76 -15.55 1.26 -3.98
C ASN A 76 -15.06 2.67 -4.28
N TYR A 77 -15.94 3.57 -4.72
CA TYR A 77 -15.57 4.97 -4.90
C TYR A 77 -15.57 5.71 -3.56
N ALA A 78 -14.40 6.15 -3.10
CA ALA A 78 -14.27 6.86 -1.83
C ALA A 78 -14.46 8.37 -2.05
N VAL A 79 -15.65 8.87 -1.77
CA VAL A 79 -15.97 10.31 -1.88
C VAL A 79 -15.25 11.12 -0.79
N ASP A 80 -15.18 10.57 0.42
CA ASP A 80 -14.58 11.21 1.60
C ASP A 80 -14.08 10.12 2.56
N TYR A 81 -12.77 10.07 2.78
CA TYR A 81 -12.11 9.08 3.63
C TYR A 81 -12.38 9.27 5.12
N THR A 82 -12.96 10.40 5.52
CA THR A 82 -13.39 10.65 6.90
C THR A 82 -14.81 10.16 7.17
N LYS A 83 -15.54 9.75 6.12
CA LYS A 83 -16.92 9.31 6.21
C LYS A 83 -17.03 7.80 6.01
N PRO A 84 -18.11 7.17 6.52
CA PRO A 84 -18.40 5.78 6.21
C PRO A 84 -18.45 5.57 4.70
N PHE A 85 -17.83 4.48 4.22
CA PHE A 85 -17.90 4.10 2.82
C PHE A 85 -19.37 3.97 2.41
N VAL A 86 -19.78 4.71 1.38
CA VAL A 86 -20.97 4.38 0.63
C VAL A 86 -20.54 3.25 -0.31
N ALA A 87 -21.02 2.03 -0.05
CA ALA A 87 -20.69 0.84 -0.83
C ALA A 87 -21.37 0.90 -2.21
N ILE A 88 -20.86 1.76 -3.09
CA ILE A 88 -21.16 1.70 -4.52
C ILE A 88 -19.97 1.04 -5.18
N GLU A 89 -20.21 -0.17 -5.65
CA GLU A 89 -19.23 -0.97 -6.37
C GLU A 89 -19.22 -0.55 -7.83
N PHE A 90 -18.02 -0.39 -8.37
CA PHE A 90 -17.78 -0.10 -9.77
C PHE A 90 -16.78 -1.09 -10.33
N ASN A 91 -16.93 -1.40 -11.62
CA ASN A 91 -15.93 -2.14 -12.39
C ASN A 91 -14.90 -1.17 -12.95
N TYR A 92 -13.68 -1.65 -13.14
CA TYR A 92 -12.69 -0.89 -13.91
C TYR A 92 -13.10 -0.83 -15.38
N GLU A 93 -12.92 0.35 -15.98
CA GLU A 93 -12.99 0.47 -17.43
C GLU A 93 -11.86 -0.31 -18.10
N PRO A 94 -12.11 -0.94 -19.27
CA PRO A 94 -11.05 -1.62 -20.03
C PRO A 94 -9.89 -0.67 -20.33
N LEU A 95 -8.66 -1.11 -20.05
CA LEU A 95 -7.46 -0.35 -20.38
C LEU A 95 -7.32 -0.26 -21.92
N PRO A 96 -7.22 0.94 -22.53
CA PRO A 96 -7.03 1.05 -23.96
C PRO A 96 -5.58 0.70 -24.36
N TYR A 97 -5.46 0.00 -25.49
CA TYR A 97 -4.19 -0.44 -26.07
C TYR A 97 -4.15 -0.11 -27.56
N ARG A 98 -3.00 0.37 -28.03
CA ARG A 98 -2.76 0.57 -29.47
C ARG A 98 -1.28 0.49 -29.84
N PRO A 99 -0.95 0.18 -31.10
CA PRO A 99 0.39 0.42 -31.60
C PRO A 99 0.68 1.93 -31.68
N GLY A 100 1.95 2.29 -31.49
CA GLY A 100 2.48 3.63 -31.74
C GLY A 100 3.00 3.78 -33.17
N GLY A 101 3.14 5.02 -33.65
CA GLY A 101 3.66 5.27 -35.00
C GLY A 101 4.06 6.72 -35.31
N LEU A 102 4.11 7.06 -36.59
CA LEU A 102 4.47 8.42 -37.03
C LEU A 102 3.32 9.45 -36.85
N ASN A 103 2.10 8.96 -36.67
CA ASN A 103 0.89 9.79 -36.55
C ASN A 103 0.56 10.19 -35.10
N GLU A 104 1.49 10.01 -34.16
CA GLU A 104 1.28 10.40 -32.76
C GLU A 104 1.12 11.92 -32.64
N ALA A 105 0.26 12.37 -31.73
CA ALA A 105 -0.05 13.79 -31.58
C ALA A 105 1.15 14.61 -31.08
N THR A 106 1.97 14.04 -30.21
CA THR A 106 3.11 14.72 -29.58
C THR A 106 4.44 14.25 -30.15
N SER A 107 5.45 15.12 -30.16
CA SER A 107 6.77 14.82 -30.74
C SER A 107 7.50 13.69 -30.01
N ASP A 108 7.35 13.61 -28.69
CA ASP A 108 7.95 12.56 -27.85
C ASP A 108 7.37 11.17 -28.12
N LEU A 109 6.14 11.08 -28.64
CA LEU A 109 5.55 9.80 -29.06
C LEU A 109 5.84 9.49 -30.54
N ARG A 110 6.02 10.51 -31.40
CA ARG A 110 6.47 10.29 -32.79
C ARG A 110 7.92 9.78 -32.86
N ALA A 111 8.75 10.18 -31.91
CA ALA A 111 10.15 9.76 -31.79
C ALA A 111 10.51 9.45 -30.32
N PRO A 112 10.03 8.32 -29.77
CA PRO A 112 10.18 8.02 -28.35
C PRO A 112 11.61 7.65 -27.96
N SER A 113 12.08 8.25 -26.87
CA SER A 113 13.26 7.81 -26.12
C SER A 113 12.82 6.93 -24.96
N PHE A 114 13.20 5.67 -24.99
CA PHE A 114 12.86 4.69 -23.95
C PHE A 114 13.84 4.76 -22.77
N ASP A 115 13.34 4.91 -21.55
CA ASP A 115 14.13 4.77 -20.32
C ASP A 115 14.41 3.28 -20.05
N SER A 116 15.68 2.89 -20.03
CA SER A 116 16.13 1.52 -19.77
C SER A 116 16.53 1.26 -18.31
N CYS A 117 16.57 2.31 -17.48
CA CYS A 117 16.94 2.19 -16.08
C CYS A 117 15.71 1.92 -15.22
N ILE A 118 14.63 2.66 -15.45
CA ILE A 118 13.38 2.53 -14.69
C ILE A 118 12.47 1.52 -15.32
N VAL A 119 11.93 0.64 -14.48
CA VAL A 119 10.97 -0.37 -14.90
C VAL A 119 9.66 -0.13 -14.14
N PRO A 120 8.63 0.42 -14.80
CA PRO A 120 7.32 0.58 -14.18
C PRO A 120 6.66 -0.78 -13.96
N VAL A 121 6.17 -0.97 -12.74
CA VAL A 121 5.19 -2.01 -12.40
C VAL A 121 3.87 -1.29 -12.20
N ILE A 122 3.04 -1.31 -13.24
CA ILE A 122 1.68 -0.81 -13.21
C ILE A 122 0.81 -1.92 -12.67
N PHE A 123 0.06 -1.66 -11.61
CA PHE A 123 -0.76 -2.69 -11.01
C PHE A 123 -2.20 -2.22 -10.82
N PHE A 124 -3.10 -3.12 -11.15
CA PHE A 124 -4.52 -3.06 -10.85
C PHE A 124 -4.79 -4.03 -9.72
N ALA A 125 -5.60 -3.60 -8.76
CA ALA A 125 -6.00 -4.43 -7.64
C ALA A 125 -7.50 -4.30 -7.41
N MET A 126 -8.12 -5.40 -6.98
CA MET A 126 -9.45 -5.35 -6.40
C MET A 126 -9.42 -4.56 -5.08
N TRP A 127 -10.47 -3.79 -4.79
CA TRP A 127 -10.60 -2.97 -3.58
C TRP A 127 -9.38 -2.05 -3.27
N PRO A 128 -8.84 -1.30 -4.25
CA PRO A 128 -7.61 -0.52 -4.09
C PRO A 128 -7.71 0.58 -3.04
N HIS A 129 -8.93 1.02 -2.70
CA HIS A 129 -9.20 2.09 -1.74
C HIS A 129 -9.38 1.58 -0.30
N ASN A 130 -9.46 0.26 -0.11
CA ASN A 130 -9.53 -0.34 1.21
C ASN A 130 -8.11 -0.72 1.67
N TYR A 131 -7.67 -0.16 2.81
CA TYR A 131 -6.32 -0.39 3.35
C TYR A 131 -5.97 -1.87 3.50
N ALA A 132 -6.87 -2.66 4.10
CA ALA A 132 -6.63 -4.07 4.37
C ALA A 132 -6.56 -4.90 3.09
N GLU A 133 -7.50 -4.69 2.18
CA GLU A 133 -7.56 -5.40 0.91
C GLU A 133 -6.40 -5.03 0.01
N ALA A 134 -6.07 -3.74 -0.13
CA ALA A 134 -4.92 -3.30 -0.92
C ALA A 134 -3.63 -3.93 -0.40
N ALA A 135 -3.44 -3.93 0.92
CA ALA A 135 -2.32 -4.56 1.60
C ALA A 135 -2.25 -6.07 1.31
N ALA A 136 -3.35 -6.80 1.47
CA ALA A 136 -3.42 -8.24 1.24
C ALA A 136 -3.29 -8.66 -0.23
N ILE A 137 -3.89 -7.89 -1.15
CA ILE A 137 -4.02 -8.25 -2.56
C ILE A 137 -2.76 -7.89 -3.35
N SER A 138 -2.09 -6.78 -3.00
CA SER A 138 -1.00 -6.25 -3.82
C SER A 138 0.26 -5.90 -3.05
N LEU A 139 0.16 -5.12 -1.97
CA LEU A 139 1.35 -4.54 -1.33
C LEU A 139 2.21 -5.60 -0.64
N SER A 140 1.60 -6.57 0.02
CA SER A 140 2.31 -7.70 0.65
C SER A 140 3.09 -8.55 -0.36
N ARG A 141 2.57 -8.68 -1.59
CA ARG A 141 3.27 -9.36 -2.69
C ARG A 141 4.47 -8.58 -3.18
N PHE A 142 4.33 -7.26 -3.32
CA PHE A 142 5.46 -6.40 -3.71
C PHE A 142 6.55 -6.43 -2.66
N ASP A 143 6.19 -6.35 -1.39
CA ASP A 143 7.13 -6.49 -0.28
C ASP A 143 7.89 -7.81 -0.35
N LYS A 144 7.17 -8.93 -0.49
CA LYS A 144 7.78 -10.25 -0.61
C LYS A 144 8.71 -10.34 -1.83
N MET A 145 8.26 -9.91 -3.01
CA MET A 145 9.08 -9.92 -4.22
C MET A 145 10.34 -9.07 -4.08
N TRP A 146 10.24 -7.91 -3.41
CA TRP A 146 11.39 -7.05 -3.15
C TRP A 146 12.39 -7.71 -2.20
N ARG A 147 11.91 -8.28 -1.07
CA ARG A 147 12.77 -8.99 -0.10
C ARG A 147 13.44 -10.22 -0.70
N ASP A 148 12.76 -10.91 -1.61
CA ASP A 148 13.31 -12.07 -2.32
C ASP A 148 14.23 -11.68 -3.49
N GLY A 149 14.43 -10.38 -3.75
CA GLY A 149 15.32 -9.87 -4.80
C GLY A 149 14.71 -9.89 -6.21
N ALA A 150 13.42 -10.21 -6.36
CA ALA A 150 12.73 -10.25 -7.65
C ALA A 150 12.39 -8.86 -8.20
N LEU A 151 12.34 -7.82 -7.34
CA LEU A 151 12.16 -6.43 -7.74
C LEU A 151 13.44 -5.62 -7.47
N PRO A 152 14.06 -5.01 -8.50
CA PRO A 152 15.21 -4.13 -8.31
C PRO A 152 14.77 -2.78 -7.72
N ASN A 153 15.72 -2.04 -7.14
CA ASN A 153 15.50 -0.68 -6.61
C ASN A 153 15.13 0.37 -7.68
N THR A 154 15.21 0.01 -8.95
CA THR A 154 14.75 0.81 -10.10
C THR A 154 13.27 0.59 -10.43
N THR A 155 12.56 -0.21 -9.64
CA THR A 155 11.12 -0.45 -9.81
C THR A 155 10.33 0.79 -9.46
N LEU A 156 9.58 1.30 -10.44
CA LEU A 156 8.62 2.38 -10.26
C LEU A 156 7.23 1.76 -10.03
N PHE A 157 6.72 1.87 -8.81
CA PHE A 157 5.37 1.40 -8.48
C PHE A 157 4.33 2.41 -8.97
N VAL A 158 3.44 1.94 -9.84
CA VAL A 158 2.40 2.76 -10.45
C VAL A 158 1.04 2.11 -10.18
N GLN A 159 0.26 2.71 -9.29
CA GLN A 159 -1.09 2.20 -9.06
C GLN A 159 -2.02 2.69 -10.17
N ALA A 160 -2.65 1.77 -10.89
CA ALA A 160 -3.71 2.15 -11.81
C ALA A 160 -5.00 2.41 -11.02
N THR A 161 -5.14 3.63 -10.50
CA THR A 161 -6.32 4.04 -9.74
C THR A 161 -7.54 4.15 -10.66
N PRO A 162 -8.72 3.70 -10.20
CA PRO A 162 -9.94 3.80 -10.99
C PRO A 162 -10.29 5.25 -11.35
N GLY A 163 -10.67 5.50 -12.61
CA GLY A 163 -11.04 6.84 -13.07
C GLY A 163 -9.93 7.90 -12.98
N GLY A 164 -8.67 7.48 -12.74
CA GLY A 164 -7.55 8.40 -12.58
C GLY A 164 -7.60 9.24 -11.29
N VAL A 165 -8.30 8.76 -10.26
CA VAL A 165 -8.30 9.43 -8.94
C VAL A 165 -6.91 9.39 -8.30
N ARG A 166 -6.68 10.28 -7.33
CA ARG A 166 -5.41 10.32 -6.57
C ARG A 166 -5.12 9.00 -5.86
N LEU A 167 -3.83 8.77 -5.59
CA LEU A 167 -3.37 7.66 -4.77
C LEU A 167 -3.97 7.73 -3.35
N MET A 168 -4.27 6.57 -2.77
CA MET A 168 -4.70 6.49 -1.38
C MET A 168 -3.58 6.96 -0.43
N PRO A 169 -3.89 7.72 0.65
CA PRO A 169 -2.88 8.22 1.58
C PRO A 169 -1.99 7.13 2.21
N PHE A 170 -2.51 5.90 2.35
CA PHE A 170 -1.77 4.78 2.91
C PHE A 170 -0.80 4.10 1.93
N MET A 171 -0.94 4.29 0.62
CA MET A 171 -0.08 3.61 -0.35
C MET A 171 1.33 4.14 -0.31
N GLN A 172 1.51 5.46 -0.17
CA GLN A 172 2.83 6.08 -0.17
C GLN A 172 3.68 5.54 1.00
N PRO A 173 3.21 5.55 2.26
CA PRO A 173 4.01 5.04 3.37
C PRO A 173 4.31 3.54 3.26
N LEU A 174 3.38 2.73 2.75
CA LEU A 174 3.57 1.27 2.67
C LEU A 174 4.49 0.83 1.53
N LEU A 175 4.54 1.58 0.42
CA LEU A 175 5.42 1.26 -0.72
C LEU A 175 6.79 1.93 -0.62
N ARG A 176 6.94 2.93 0.26
CA ARG A 176 8.21 3.65 0.42
C ARG A 176 9.40 2.76 0.80
N PRO A 177 9.26 1.73 1.65
CA PRO A 177 10.36 0.81 1.95
C PRO A 177 10.92 0.09 0.72
N LEU A 178 10.11 -0.09 -0.32
CA LEU A 178 10.41 -0.93 -1.48
C LEU A 178 11.07 -0.15 -2.64
N THR A 179 11.03 1.19 -2.60
CA THR A 179 11.56 2.01 -3.69
C THR A 179 12.02 3.39 -3.21
N ASN A 180 13.10 3.87 -3.82
CA ASN A 180 13.54 5.25 -3.65
C ASN A 180 12.79 6.23 -4.59
N LEU A 181 12.06 5.69 -5.58
CA LEU A 181 11.29 6.48 -6.54
C LEU A 181 9.97 6.97 -5.93
N SER A 182 9.36 7.95 -6.57
CA SER A 182 8.01 8.40 -6.21
C SER A 182 7.00 7.35 -6.65
N VAL A 183 6.17 6.89 -5.70
CA VAL A 183 4.96 6.12 -6.02
C VAL A 183 3.95 7.09 -6.65
N MET A 184 3.28 6.65 -7.71
CA MET A 184 2.34 7.49 -8.45
C MET A 184 1.20 6.67 -9.04
N THR A 185 0.23 7.36 -9.61
CA THR A 185 -0.90 6.77 -10.33
C THR A 185 -0.60 6.61 -11.82
N LEU A 186 -1.35 5.75 -12.51
CA LEU A 186 -1.29 5.66 -13.98
C LEU A 186 -1.69 6.99 -14.65
N ALA A 187 -2.63 7.74 -14.07
CA ALA A 187 -3.02 9.05 -14.58
C ALA A 187 -1.87 10.06 -14.51
N GLU A 188 -1.11 10.07 -13.42
CA GLU A 188 0.08 10.92 -13.27
C GLU A 188 1.21 10.49 -14.22
N LEU A 189 1.51 9.19 -14.30
CA LEU A 189 2.54 8.65 -15.21
C LEU A 189 2.25 9.01 -16.68
N SER A 190 0.97 8.92 -17.08
CA SER A 190 0.54 9.05 -18.46
C SER A 190 0.12 10.48 -18.86
N ALA A 191 0.24 11.45 -17.94
CA ALA A 191 -0.11 12.83 -18.21
C ALA A 191 0.83 13.48 -19.24
N ARG A 192 0.28 14.26 -20.18
CA ARG A 192 1.06 14.98 -21.21
C ARG A 192 1.89 16.13 -20.65
N SER A 193 1.46 16.73 -19.55
CA SER A 193 2.21 17.76 -18.83
C SER A 193 3.46 17.19 -18.15
N ALA A 194 3.55 15.87 -18.02
CA ALA A 194 4.63 15.19 -17.35
C ALA A 194 5.92 15.07 -18.21
N VAL A 195 6.06 15.80 -19.32
CA VAL A 195 7.21 15.60 -20.22
C VAL A 195 8.43 16.44 -19.80
N LYS A 196 9.33 15.84 -18.99
CA LYS A 196 10.81 15.96 -19.05
C LYS A 196 11.45 14.82 -18.22
N GLY A 197 11.86 13.73 -18.86
CA GLY A 197 12.36 12.54 -18.17
C GLY A 197 13.86 12.26 -18.34
N LYS A 198 14.55 11.97 -17.23
CA LYS A 198 15.31 10.75 -16.86
C LYS A 198 15.82 10.97 -15.41
N HIS A 199 15.76 9.94 -14.57
CA HIS A 199 16.22 9.79 -13.16
C HIS A 199 15.98 10.92 -12.13
N GLY A 200 15.02 11.80 -12.42
CA GLY A 200 14.27 12.59 -11.42
C GLY A 200 12.78 12.78 -11.79
N HIS A 201 12.36 12.12 -12.89
CA HIS A 201 11.02 11.86 -13.49
C HIS A 201 10.01 13.02 -13.58
N PRO A 202 9.38 13.26 -14.76
CA PRO A 202 8.59 12.25 -15.46
C PRO A 202 8.97 12.09 -16.95
N GLY A 203 9.15 10.84 -17.34
CA GLY A 203 9.09 10.38 -18.73
C GLY A 203 8.02 9.29 -18.78
N ARG A 204 7.42 9.08 -19.93
CA ARG A 204 6.29 8.14 -20.09
C ARG A 204 6.57 6.98 -21.03
N CYS A 205 7.81 6.85 -21.48
CA CYS A 205 8.27 5.82 -22.41
C CYS A 205 9.41 5.02 -21.77
N PHE A 206 9.26 3.69 -21.75
CA PHE A 206 10.13 2.78 -21.03
C PHE A 206 10.56 1.62 -21.93
N GLN A 207 11.80 1.20 -21.75
CA GLN A 207 12.34 0.04 -22.48
C GLN A 207 11.57 -1.22 -22.08
N GLN A 208 11.19 -1.31 -20.81
CA GLN A 208 10.46 -2.41 -20.22
C GLN A 208 9.44 -1.87 -19.23
N ALA A 209 8.22 -2.41 -19.24
CA ALA A 209 7.23 -2.22 -18.18
C ALA A 209 6.46 -3.50 -17.93
N TYR A 210 5.80 -3.60 -16.78
CA TYR A 210 4.92 -4.69 -16.42
C TYR A 210 3.55 -4.14 -16.06
N ILE A 211 2.48 -4.80 -16.54
CA ILE A 211 1.11 -4.51 -16.11
C ILE A 211 0.57 -5.75 -15.42
N CYS A 212 0.25 -5.61 -14.14
CA CYS A 212 -0.18 -6.68 -13.25
C CYS A 212 -1.64 -6.52 -12.84
N VAL A 213 -2.35 -7.63 -12.70
CA VAL A 213 -3.76 -7.67 -12.24
C VAL A 213 -3.89 -8.59 -11.05
N TYR A 214 -4.24 -8.04 -9.89
CA TYR A 214 -4.39 -8.78 -8.65
C TYR A 214 -5.83 -8.75 -8.16
N ASP A 215 -6.49 -9.90 -8.14
CA ASP A 215 -7.91 -10.05 -7.79
C ASP A 215 -8.14 -10.90 -6.53
N ARG A 216 -7.09 -11.52 -5.98
CA ARG A 216 -7.17 -12.36 -4.79
C ARG A 216 -6.25 -11.88 -3.68
N PRO A 217 -6.71 -11.87 -2.43
CA PRO A 217 -5.88 -11.52 -1.28
C PRO A 217 -4.93 -12.66 -0.93
N ASP A 218 -3.77 -12.30 -0.37
CA ASP A 218 -2.88 -13.18 0.36
C ASP A 218 -2.60 -12.56 1.74
N PHE A 219 -3.48 -12.89 2.70
CA PHE A 219 -3.40 -12.40 4.07
C PHE A 219 -2.16 -12.94 4.81
N GLY A 220 -1.59 -14.07 4.36
CA GLY A 220 -0.42 -14.68 5.00
C GLY A 220 0.84 -13.83 4.90
N LEU A 221 0.91 -12.94 3.89
CA LEU A 221 2.06 -12.07 3.66
C LEU A 221 1.96 -10.71 4.38
N MET A 222 0.84 -10.42 5.03
CA MET A 222 0.60 -9.09 5.62
C MET A 222 1.44 -8.83 6.86
N TYR A 223 1.67 -9.85 7.67
CA TYR A 223 2.50 -9.72 8.87
C TYR A 223 3.91 -9.25 8.49
N ASP A 224 4.61 -10.00 7.65
CA ASP A 224 5.98 -9.64 7.24
C ASP A 224 6.07 -8.24 6.63
N MET A 225 5.13 -7.88 5.76
CA MET A 225 5.14 -6.57 5.08
C MET A 225 4.92 -5.41 6.04
N LEU A 226 4.00 -5.54 7.01
CA LEU A 226 3.77 -4.47 7.99
C LEU A 226 4.90 -4.40 9.02
N GLN A 227 5.46 -5.54 9.44
CA GLN A 227 6.66 -5.55 10.29
C GLN A 227 7.86 -4.90 9.59
N HIS A 228 8.12 -5.26 8.33
CA HIS A 228 9.18 -4.64 7.54
C HIS A 228 8.96 -3.13 7.40
N THR A 229 7.74 -2.69 7.15
CA THR A 229 7.42 -1.26 7.07
C THR A 229 7.71 -0.54 8.39
N VAL A 230 7.24 -1.06 9.52
CA VAL A 230 7.48 -0.48 10.85
C VAL A 230 8.98 -0.39 11.12
N GLN A 231 9.72 -1.49 10.94
CA GLN A 231 11.15 -1.54 11.14
C GLN A 231 11.90 -0.52 10.27
N TRP A 232 11.56 -0.42 8.98
CA TRP A 232 12.21 0.51 8.04
C TRP A 232 12.10 1.96 8.49
N TYR A 233 10.93 2.37 9.01
CA TYR A 233 10.68 3.71 9.52
C TYR A 233 11.32 3.95 10.90
N GLN A 234 11.35 2.94 11.78
CA GLN A 234 12.03 3.02 13.08
C GLN A 234 13.55 3.22 12.91
N GLU A 235 14.20 2.42 12.05
CA GLU A 235 15.64 2.52 11.76
C GLU A 235 16.05 3.90 11.23
N ARG A 236 15.11 4.60 10.59
CA ARG A 236 15.30 5.94 10.01
C ARG A 236 14.84 7.06 10.92
N GLN A 237 14.36 6.76 12.13
CA GLN A 237 13.77 7.73 13.05
C GLN A 237 12.63 8.55 12.39
N ALA A 238 11.91 7.92 11.46
CA ALA A 238 10.85 8.52 10.67
C ALA A 238 9.45 7.98 11.04
N LEU A 239 9.39 6.95 11.89
CA LEU A 239 8.13 6.57 12.54
C LEU A 239 7.82 7.61 13.63
N PRO A 240 6.64 8.25 13.62
CA PRO A 240 6.28 9.21 14.66
C PRO A 240 6.17 8.50 16.02
N ALA A 241 6.30 9.26 17.10
CA ALA A 241 5.92 8.76 18.41
C ALA A 241 4.41 8.46 18.44
N SER A 242 4.03 7.43 19.20
CA SER A 242 2.61 7.14 19.43
C SER A 242 1.93 8.32 20.14
N ASP A 243 0.75 8.71 19.67
CA ASP A 243 -0.04 9.83 20.19
C ASP A 243 -1.17 9.39 21.13
N VAL A 244 -1.35 8.08 21.33
CA VAL A 244 -2.42 7.55 22.19
C VAL A 244 -2.15 7.66 23.70
N GLY A 245 -0.97 8.17 24.09
CA GLY A 245 -0.67 8.52 25.48
C GLY A 245 -0.62 7.33 26.43
N PHE A 246 0.12 6.28 26.05
CA PHE A 246 0.44 5.20 26.99
C PHE A 246 1.51 5.65 27.99
N ASP A 247 1.07 6.14 29.14
CA ASP A 247 1.93 6.58 30.25
C ASP A 247 2.55 5.42 31.07
N GLY A 248 2.07 4.19 30.86
CA GLY A 248 2.53 3.00 31.58
C GLY A 248 3.90 2.49 31.12
N GLY A 249 4.74 2.06 32.08
CA GLY A 249 6.03 1.43 31.82
C GLY A 249 5.90 -0.02 31.35
N ASN A 250 7.01 -0.76 31.38
CA ASN A 250 7.06 -2.17 30.94
C ASN A 250 6.17 -3.12 31.78
N ASP A 251 5.71 -2.67 32.95
CA ASP A 251 4.80 -3.41 33.84
C ASP A 251 3.31 -3.19 33.49
N THR A 252 3.00 -2.45 32.43
CA THR A 252 1.64 -2.09 32.05
C THR A 252 1.25 -2.79 30.75
N LEU A 253 0.14 -3.53 30.77
CA LEU A 253 -0.48 -4.07 29.56
C LEU A 253 -1.21 -2.93 28.82
N LYS A 254 -0.65 -2.51 27.69
CA LYS A 254 -1.17 -1.43 26.85
C LYS A 254 -2.23 -1.97 25.90
N VAL A 255 -3.47 -1.57 26.13
CA VAL A 255 -4.63 -2.01 25.34
C VAL A 255 -5.12 -0.83 24.50
N LEU A 256 -5.05 -1.00 23.18
CA LEU A 256 -5.53 -0.03 22.20
C LEU A 256 -6.90 -0.45 21.70
N ILE A 257 -7.90 0.42 21.81
CA ILE A 257 -9.27 0.15 21.36
C ILE A 257 -9.55 1.00 20.13
N GLU A 258 -9.81 0.34 19.00
CA GLU A 258 -10.24 1.01 17.79
C GLU A 258 -11.58 1.72 18.01
N SER A 259 -11.61 3.00 17.67
CA SER A 259 -12.82 3.79 17.48
C SER A 259 -13.05 4.00 15.99
N ARG A 260 -14.30 3.82 15.55
CA ARG A 260 -14.75 4.11 14.19
C ARG A 260 -15.88 5.13 14.24
N GLY A 261 -15.86 6.06 13.30
CA GLY A 261 -17.01 6.92 13.02
C GLY A 261 -18.08 6.15 12.24
N GLY A 262 -19.35 6.57 12.39
CA GLY A 262 -20.48 6.03 11.64
C GLY A 262 -21.34 5.03 12.41
N THR A 263 -22.43 4.61 11.77
CA THR A 263 -23.49 3.77 12.37
C THR A 263 -23.25 2.27 12.23
N TYR A 264 -22.29 1.85 11.41
CA TYR A 264 -22.01 0.44 11.13
C TYR A 264 -20.63 0.03 11.63
N ARG A 265 -20.55 -1.12 12.30
CA ARG A 265 -19.30 -1.72 12.79
C ARG A 265 -18.48 -0.77 13.69
N SER A 266 -19.19 -0.02 14.52
CA SER A 266 -18.61 0.93 15.48
C SER A 266 -18.97 0.53 16.91
N LEU A 267 -18.03 0.71 17.84
CA LEU A 267 -18.30 0.60 19.27
C LEU A 267 -18.96 1.90 19.74
N ILE A 268 -20.30 1.95 19.74
CA ILE A 268 -21.08 3.15 20.11
C ILE A 268 -20.78 3.69 21.52
N ASN A 269 -20.26 2.84 22.41
CA ASN A 269 -19.89 3.18 23.78
C ASN A 269 -18.37 3.09 24.01
N ALA A 270 -17.53 3.27 22.98
CA ALA A 270 -16.08 3.18 23.10
C ALA A 270 -15.49 4.00 24.28
N PRO A 271 -15.92 5.27 24.54
CA PRO A 271 -15.41 6.01 25.69
C PRO A 271 -15.73 5.33 27.03
N LYS A 272 -16.94 4.81 27.20
CA LYS A 272 -17.34 4.08 28.42
C LYS A 272 -16.55 2.78 28.58
N LEU A 273 -16.27 2.08 27.47
CA LEU A 273 -15.43 0.88 27.49
C LEU A 273 -14.00 1.19 27.92
N VAL A 274 -13.41 2.30 27.42
CA VAL A 274 -12.07 2.75 27.83
C VAL A 274 -12.04 3.08 29.32
N THR A 275 -13.04 3.83 29.83
CA THR A 275 -13.16 4.14 31.27
C THR A 275 -13.29 2.86 32.09
N ALA A 276 -14.25 1.99 31.75
CA ALA A 276 -14.48 0.74 32.46
C ALA A 276 -13.24 -0.16 32.46
N CYS A 277 -12.49 -0.21 31.36
CA CYS A 277 -11.24 -0.97 31.30
C CYS A 277 -10.18 -0.42 32.26
N ASN A 278 -9.98 0.90 32.32
CA ASN A 278 -8.99 1.50 33.21
C ASN A 278 -9.38 1.39 34.70
N ASP A 279 -10.69 1.39 34.99
CA ASP A 279 -11.20 1.33 36.37
C ASP A 279 -11.33 -0.12 36.89
N PHE A 280 -11.28 -1.12 35.99
CA PHE A 280 -11.50 -2.52 36.35
C PHE A 280 -10.39 -3.07 37.25
N GLN A 281 -10.73 -3.36 38.51
CA GLN A 281 -9.81 -3.94 39.50
C GLN A 281 -9.72 -5.48 39.44
N GLY A 282 -10.50 -6.13 38.57
CA GLY A 282 -10.60 -7.59 38.51
C GLY A 282 -9.56 -8.28 37.61
N PHE A 283 -8.60 -7.55 37.04
CA PHE A 283 -7.56 -8.15 36.21
C PHE A 283 -6.68 -9.08 37.05
N LYS A 284 -6.50 -10.31 36.55
CA LYS A 284 -5.59 -11.29 37.14
C LYS A 284 -4.38 -11.44 36.23
N PHE A 285 -3.20 -11.14 36.76
CA PHE A 285 -1.94 -11.28 36.04
C PHE A 285 -1.20 -12.53 36.49
N SER A 286 -0.43 -13.12 35.58
CA SER A 286 0.52 -14.17 35.95
C SER A 286 1.58 -13.63 36.92
N GLU A 287 1.94 -14.44 37.92
CA GLU A 287 3.03 -14.11 38.85
C GLU A 287 4.36 -13.89 38.10
N THR A 288 4.61 -14.70 37.07
CA THR A 288 5.82 -14.65 36.23
C THR A 288 5.71 -13.68 35.05
N GLY A 289 4.53 -13.11 34.80
CA GLY A 289 4.29 -12.20 33.69
C GLY A 289 4.84 -10.78 33.98
N PRO A 290 5.21 -10.02 32.94
CA PRO A 290 5.74 -8.66 33.10
C PRO A 290 4.66 -7.68 33.58
N TRP A 291 3.40 -7.92 33.22
CA TRP A 291 2.31 -6.97 33.47
C TRP A 291 1.73 -7.09 34.88
N LYS A 292 1.46 -5.95 35.51
CA LYS A 292 0.84 -5.80 36.84
C LYS A 292 -0.39 -4.89 36.83
N ARG A 293 -0.63 -4.19 35.72
CA ARG A 293 -1.75 -3.26 35.52
C ARG A 293 -2.12 -3.16 34.03
N VAL A 294 -3.31 -2.64 33.76
CA VAL A 294 -3.81 -2.38 32.39
C VAL A 294 -3.91 -0.88 32.17
N GLN A 295 -3.59 -0.44 30.96
CA GLN A 295 -3.91 0.90 30.48
C GLN A 295 -4.63 0.80 29.15
N CYS A 296 -5.89 1.23 29.14
CA CYS A 296 -6.71 1.29 27.94
C CYS A 296 -6.69 2.69 27.33
N ARG A 297 -6.50 2.76 26.00
CA ARG A 297 -6.56 3.97 25.18
C ARG A 297 -7.37 3.70 23.93
N THR A 298 -7.76 4.75 23.22
CA THR A 298 -8.47 4.64 21.95
C THR A 298 -7.75 5.35 20.83
N THR A 299 -7.92 4.88 19.60
CA THR A 299 -7.44 5.55 18.39
C THR A 299 -8.42 5.35 17.24
N THR A 300 -8.31 6.21 16.23
CA THR A 300 -9.05 6.10 14.97
C THR A 300 -8.05 5.83 13.85
N PHE A 301 -8.21 4.70 13.17
CA PHE A 301 -7.38 4.36 12.02
C PHE A 301 -7.90 5.00 10.73
N GLY A 302 -7.03 5.08 9.71
CA GLY A 302 -7.38 5.53 8.36
C GLY A 302 -7.10 7.00 8.05
N VAL A 303 -6.72 7.82 9.05
CA VAL A 303 -6.40 9.24 8.85
C VAL A 303 -4.92 9.44 8.48
N ASN A 304 -4.01 8.94 9.32
CA ASN A 304 -2.57 9.01 9.10
C ASN A 304 -1.97 7.61 9.28
N THR A 305 -1.44 7.04 8.20
CA THR A 305 -0.93 5.67 8.19
C THR A 305 0.28 5.50 9.09
N LEU A 306 1.23 6.43 9.11
CA LEU A 306 2.40 6.31 9.99
C LEU A 306 2.03 6.43 11.46
N GLN A 307 1.08 7.30 11.80
CA GLN A 307 0.55 7.38 13.17
C GLN A 307 -0.19 6.10 13.56
N ALA A 308 -0.97 5.51 12.64
CA ALA A 308 -1.65 4.23 12.87
C ALA A 308 -0.66 3.10 13.15
N LEU A 309 0.42 3.00 12.36
CA LEU A 309 1.50 2.04 12.58
C LEU A 309 2.18 2.26 13.92
N ALA A 310 2.54 3.51 14.27
CA ALA A 310 3.17 3.85 15.54
C ALA A 310 2.28 3.51 16.75
N ASN A 311 0.97 3.78 16.65
CA ASN A 311 0.02 3.48 17.71
C ASN A 311 -0.18 1.98 17.90
N ALA A 312 -0.23 1.22 16.80
CA ALA A 312 -0.32 -0.23 16.85
C ALA A 312 0.96 -0.85 17.43
N ASP A 313 2.14 -0.43 16.94
CA ASP A 313 3.45 -0.88 17.44
C ASP A 313 3.63 -0.61 18.94
N ALA A 314 3.09 0.49 19.46
CA ALA A 314 3.16 0.83 20.89
C ALA A 314 2.20 0.01 21.79
N ALA A 315 1.24 -0.73 21.23
CA ALA A 315 0.23 -1.46 21.96
C ALA A 315 0.60 -2.95 22.13
N ASN A 316 0.18 -3.57 23.24
CA ASN A 316 0.30 -5.02 23.44
C ASN A 316 -0.97 -5.77 23.02
N VAL A 317 -2.13 -5.12 23.13
CA VAL A 317 -3.41 -5.67 22.71
C VAL A 317 -4.14 -4.65 21.84
N LEU A 318 -4.58 -5.06 20.66
CA LEU A 318 -5.53 -4.29 19.84
C LEU A 318 -6.92 -4.90 20.00
N VAL A 319 -7.89 -4.08 20.38
CA VAL A 319 -9.32 -4.42 20.35
C VAL A 319 -9.93 -3.70 19.15
N ALA A 320 -10.42 -4.45 18.17
CA ALA A 320 -10.97 -3.89 16.94
C ALA A 320 -12.29 -4.57 16.58
N VAL A 321 -13.24 -3.81 16.02
CA VAL A 321 -14.40 -4.42 15.37
C VAL A 321 -13.94 -4.96 14.03
N HIS A 322 -14.41 -6.16 13.67
CA HIS A 322 -14.05 -6.79 12.41
C HIS A 322 -14.06 -5.81 11.23
N GLY A 323 -13.01 -5.85 10.41
CA GLY A 323 -12.82 -5.02 9.24
C GLY A 323 -11.41 -4.45 9.13
N ALA A 324 -11.25 -3.44 8.27
CA ALA A 324 -9.93 -2.98 7.85
C ALA A 324 -9.03 -2.48 8.99
N GLY A 325 -9.57 -1.91 10.07
CA GLY A 325 -8.75 -1.45 11.18
C GLY A 325 -8.06 -2.56 11.98
N ALA A 326 -8.64 -3.77 12.00
CA ALA A 326 -8.00 -4.94 12.64
C ALA A 326 -6.68 -5.33 11.96
N THR A 327 -6.47 -4.92 10.70
CA THR A 327 -5.22 -5.13 9.97
C THR A 327 -4.02 -4.46 10.65
N ASN A 328 -4.24 -3.39 11.41
CA ASN A 328 -3.14 -2.76 12.16
C ASN A 328 -2.54 -3.69 13.22
N ALA A 329 -3.21 -4.80 13.59
CA ALA A 329 -2.63 -5.82 14.45
C ALA A 329 -1.33 -6.42 13.89
N TYR A 330 -1.20 -6.49 12.56
CA TYR A 330 0.02 -6.99 11.92
C TYR A 330 1.21 -6.03 12.04
N ALA A 331 0.98 -4.79 12.46
CA ALA A 331 2.03 -3.81 12.75
C ALA A 331 2.42 -3.76 14.24
N MET A 332 1.75 -4.55 15.10
CA MET A 332 2.10 -4.65 16.52
C MET A 332 3.38 -5.46 16.70
N HIS A 333 4.14 -5.19 17.76
CA HIS A 333 5.34 -5.96 18.08
C HIS A 333 5.03 -7.44 18.38
N GLU A 334 6.04 -8.31 18.23
CA GLU A 334 5.92 -9.74 18.57
C GLU A 334 5.44 -9.97 20.02
N GLY A 335 4.59 -10.97 20.22
CA GLY A 335 3.97 -11.25 21.52
C GLY A 335 2.70 -10.43 21.82
N SER A 336 2.28 -9.58 20.89
CA SER A 336 1.01 -8.86 20.96
C SER A 336 -0.21 -9.73 20.61
N ALA A 337 -1.41 -9.24 20.93
CA ALA A 337 -2.66 -9.92 20.63
C ALA A 337 -3.72 -9.02 19.97
N LEU A 338 -4.55 -9.61 19.10
CA LEU A 338 -5.76 -9.01 18.58
C LEU A 338 -6.99 -9.62 19.26
N ILE A 339 -7.84 -8.77 19.82
CA ILE A 339 -9.20 -9.10 20.22
C ILE A 339 -10.13 -8.55 19.14
N GLU A 340 -10.58 -9.43 18.26
CA GLU A 340 -11.53 -9.06 17.20
C GLU A 340 -12.98 -9.21 17.70
N ILE A 341 -13.73 -8.10 17.68
CA ILE A 341 -15.16 -8.09 17.94
C ILE A 341 -15.89 -8.30 16.62
N ARG A 342 -16.53 -9.45 16.48
CA ARG A 342 -17.35 -9.80 15.32
C ARG A 342 -18.82 -9.50 15.63
N PRO A 343 -19.53 -8.72 14.80
CA PRO A 343 -20.97 -8.56 14.94
C PRO A 343 -21.70 -9.91 14.93
N LEU A 344 -22.88 -9.96 15.51
CA LEU A 344 -23.71 -11.17 15.55
C LEU A 344 -23.84 -11.77 14.13
N GLU A 345 -23.76 -13.12 14.03
CA GLU A 345 -23.82 -13.90 12.78
C GLU A 345 -22.66 -13.71 11.79
N PHE A 346 -21.70 -12.83 12.10
CA PHE A 346 -20.56 -12.58 11.25
C PHE A 346 -19.54 -13.73 11.34
N GLY A 347 -19.22 -14.37 10.20
CA GLY A 347 -18.36 -15.55 10.10
C GLY A 347 -19.05 -16.89 10.27
N SER A 348 -20.20 -16.93 10.94
CA SER A 348 -21.00 -18.15 11.09
C SER A 348 -22.06 -18.27 10.00
N ARG A 349 -22.84 -17.19 9.77
CA ARG A 349 -23.87 -17.12 8.72
C ARG A 349 -23.39 -16.33 7.51
N HIS A 350 -22.62 -15.26 7.73
CA HIS A 350 -22.08 -14.40 6.69
C HIS A 350 -20.57 -14.63 6.55
N ARG A 351 -20.14 -15.27 5.45
CA ARG A 351 -18.77 -15.79 5.27
C ARG A 351 -17.73 -14.78 4.74
N GLY A 352 -18.13 -13.59 4.30
CA GLY A 352 -17.21 -12.60 3.71
C GLY A 352 -16.64 -11.63 4.75
N TRP A 353 -15.45 -11.06 4.50
CA TRP A 353 -15.04 -9.78 5.09
C TRP A 353 -16.12 -8.77 4.75
N ALA A 354 -16.82 -8.24 5.74
CA ALA A 354 -17.89 -7.31 5.43
C ALA A 354 -17.24 -6.02 4.92
N ASN A 355 -17.30 -5.78 3.63
CA ASN A 355 -17.31 -4.45 3.01
C ASN A 355 -18.49 -4.31 2.05
N SER A 356 -19.33 -5.35 1.94
CA SER A 356 -20.62 -5.33 1.26
C SER A 356 -21.68 -4.67 2.13
#